data_AF-A0A944AHN7-F1
#
_entry.id   AF-A0A944AHN7-F1
#
_cell.length_a   1.000
_cell.length_b   1.000
_cell.length_c   1.000
_cell.angle_alpha   90.00
_cell.angle_beta   90.00
_cell.angle_gamma   90.00
#
_symmetry.space_group_name_H-M   'P 1'
#
loop_
_entity.id
_entity.type
_entity.pdbx_description
1 polymer ?
#
loop_
_entity_poly.entity_id
_entity_poly.type
_entity_poly.pdbx_seq_one_letter_code
_entity_poly.pdbx_strand_id
1 'polypeptide(L)'
;MVRKMVLSLCCLAGMACSGTLLAQTRLDVADFKEECDSLTALLEKRTQVRSVVRIKQLSANGQLLNFSFTEHIGDWRWTREDIRWFRKELKARLPEKYKDYSIGELKCRKLDLNRYVTPVRNDNGRPAETAYRVRDRRSEVKPLVTRVESESYDKGLSGRHIALWQSHGRYFEEKLDRWEWQRATIFETVEDLYTQSYVLPFLVPMLENAGAVVMLPRERDFSRIERLADNDPALDGSCDSYTEKGDWSDAGTGFRNAKSEYTGIDNPFRMGSARKAAQKAGSEASASWSVDMPERGSYAVYISYTTLENSTDCASYTVHHLGGDTHFRVNQQMGGGMWVYLGDFELPEGRSTVITLDCGVPEGCSSKGKSVSADAVKVGGGMGNIARSSSGSGNAPVCSGMPRFTEGARYWLQWSGFDEKVWNLNEQKSDYRDDFM
;
A
#
# COMPACT_ATOMS: atom_id res chain seq x y z
N MET A 1 -29.15 41.20 -26.08
CA MET A 1 -29.77 41.06 -27.41
C MET A 1 -29.30 39.72 -28.00
N VAL A 2 -30.19 38.74 -27.99
CA VAL A 2 -29.92 37.32 -28.33
C VAL A 2 -29.68 37.20 -29.85
N ARG A 3 -28.54 36.64 -30.28
CA ARG A 3 -28.31 36.26 -31.67
C ARG A 3 -28.31 34.74 -31.81
N LYS A 4 -29.28 34.28 -32.60
CA LYS A 4 -29.59 32.89 -32.96
C LYS A 4 -28.44 32.25 -33.73
N MET A 5 -28.09 31.03 -33.33
CA MET A 5 -27.24 30.10 -34.07
C MET A 5 -28.15 29.27 -34.99
N VAL A 6 -27.87 29.29 -36.30
CA VAL A 6 -28.58 28.50 -37.31
C VAL A 6 -27.92 27.12 -37.38
N LEU A 7 -28.69 26.07 -37.05
CA LEU A 7 -28.33 24.68 -37.29
C LEU A 7 -28.46 24.37 -38.79
N SER A 8 -27.39 23.80 -39.37
CA SER A 8 -27.43 23.18 -40.70
C SER A 8 -27.67 21.67 -40.52
N LEU A 9 -28.72 21.16 -41.17
CA LEU A 9 -29.14 19.76 -41.14
C LEU A 9 -28.45 19.04 -42.31
N CYS A 10 -27.48 18.17 -42.03
CA CYS A 10 -26.97 17.20 -42.99
C CYS A 10 -27.47 15.80 -42.61
N CYS A 11 -28.43 15.31 -43.37
CA CYS A 11 -28.87 13.92 -43.37
C CYS A 11 -27.74 13.03 -43.92
N LEU A 12 -27.28 12.07 -43.12
CA LEU A 12 -26.50 10.93 -43.60
C LEU A 12 -27.08 9.66 -42.96
N ALA A 13 -27.57 8.80 -43.84
CA ALA A 13 -28.20 7.53 -43.54
C ALA A 13 -27.23 6.59 -42.81
N GLY A 14 -27.50 6.34 -41.52
CA GLY A 14 -26.86 5.29 -40.75
C GLY A 14 -27.72 4.02 -40.80
N MET A 15 -27.16 2.94 -41.34
CA MET A 15 -27.67 1.58 -41.19
C MET A 15 -27.99 1.31 -39.71
N ALA A 16 -29.29 1.23 -39.39
CA ALA A 16 -29.76 0.68 -38.14
C ALA A 16 -29.51 -0.84 -38.16
N CYS A 17 -28.36 -1.26 -37.63
CA CYS A 17 -28.28 -2.60 -37.06
C CYS A 17 -29.25 -2.61 -35.87
N SER A 18 -30.45 -3.13 -36.11
CA SER A 18 -31.46 -3.42 -35.11
C SER A 18 -30.92 -4.47 -34.15
N GLY A 19 -30.12 -4.04 -33.18
CA GLY A 19 -29.94 -4.76 -31.94
C GLY A 19 -31.28 -4.66 -31.20
N THR A 20 -32.12 -5.68 -31.35
CA THR A 20 -33.26 -5.89 -30.45
C THR A 20 -32.70 -6.02 -29.04
N LEU A 21 -32.73 -4.92 -28.28
CA LEU A 21 -32.71 -4.94 -26.83
C LEU A 21 -33.90 -5.80 -26.41
N LEU A 22 -33.66 -7.09 -26.16
CA LEU A 22 -34.65 -7.96 -25.54
C LEU A 22 -35.04 -7.33 -24.21
N ALA A 23 -36.29 -6.86 -24.13
CA ALA A 23 -36.82 -6.24 -22.93
C ALA A 23 -36.77 -7.24 -21.77
N GLN A 24 -36.02 -6.92 -20.71
CA GLN A 24 -36.01 -7.75 -19.50
C GLN A 24 -37.37 -7.66 -18.82
N THR A 25 -38.10 -8.76 -18.78
CA THR A 25 -39.38 -8.82 -18.08
C THR A 25 -39.12 -9.15 -16.62
N ARG A 26 -39.57 -8.29 -15.70
CA ARG A 26 -39.50 -8.56 -14.26
C ARG A 26 -40.57 -9.58 -13.88
N LEU A 27 -40.18 -10.58 -13.10
CA LEU A 27 -41.04 -11.69 -12.70
C LEU A 27 -41.28 -11.68 -11.18
N ASP A 28 -42.32 -12.39 -10.76
CA ASP A 28 -42.62 -12.57 -9.34
C ASP A 28 -41.61 -13.52 -8.69
N VAL A 29 -41.15 -13.13 -7.51
CA VAL A 29 -40.19 -13.89 -6.72
C VAL A 29 -40.90 -14.84 -5.76
N ALA A 30 -42.17 -14.59 -5.44
CA ALA A 30 -42.96 -15.42 -4.52
C ALA A 30 -43.05 -16.89 -4.98
N ASP A 31 -43.01 -17.11 -6.30
CA ASP A 31 -43.01 -18.43 -6.95
C ASP A 31 -41.80 -19.31 -6.55
N PHE A 32 -40.76 -18.76 -5.91
CA PHE A 32 -39.49 -19.44 -5.63
C PHE A 32 -39.20 -19.66 -4.14
N LYS A 33 -40.20 -19.47 -3.26
CA LYS A 33 -39.99 -19.51 -1.81
C LYS A 33 -39.52 -20.89 -1.33
N GLU A 34 -40.22 -21.96 -1.72
CA GLU A 34 -39.91 -23.33 -1.29
C GLU A 34 -38.58 -23.83 -1.86
N GLU A 35 -38.25 -23.39 -3.07
CA GLU A 35 -37.00 -23.65 -3.76
C GLU A 35 -35.83 -22.98 -3.03
N CYS A 36 -36.00 -21.73 -2.60
CA CYS A 36 -35.01 -21.00 -1.81
C CYS A 36 -34.75 -21.69 -0.47
N ASP A 37 -35.80 -22.14 0.22
CA ASP A 37 -35.68 -22.87 1.50
C ASP A 37 -34.94 -24.20 1.29
N SER A 38 -35.25 -24.93 0.21
CA SER A 38 -34.57 -26.17 -0.16
C SER A 38 -33.09 -25.96 -0.51
N LEU A 39 -32.79 -24.93 -1.32
CA LEU A 39 -31.43 -24.58 -1.70
C LEU A 39 -30.60 -24.14 -0.48
N THR A 40 -31.23 -23.43 0.46
CA THR A 40 -30.61 -23.05 1.73
C THR A 40 -30.16 -24.29 2.51
N ALA A 41 -31.07 -25.27 2.71
CA ALA A 41 -30.74 -26.50 3.42
C ALA A 41 -29.63 -27.32 2.73
N LEU A 42 -29.65 -27.37 1.39
CA LEU A 42 -28.63 -28.07 0.61
C LEU A 42 -27.26 -27.40 0.70
N LEU A 43 -27.22 -26.06 0.65
CA LEU A 43 -25.98 -25.30 0.80
C LEU A 43 -25.40 -25.43 2.21
N GLU A 44 -26.23 -25.37 3.27
CA GLU A 44 -25.78 -25.61 4.64
C GLU A 44 -25.18 -27.01 4.77
N LYS A 45 -25.85 -28.05 4.22
CA LYS A 45 -25.32 -29.41 4.24
C LYS A 45 -24.00 -29.55 3.47
N ARG A 46 -23.87 -28.89 2.32
CA ARG A 46 -22.69 -28.98 1.45
C ARG A 46 -21.48 -28.23 2.00
N THR A 47 -21.71 -27.07 2.62
CA THR A 47 -20.65 -26.12 3.01
C THR A 47 -20.41 -26.04 4.52
N GLN A 48 -21.35 -26.56 5.33
CA GLN A 48 -21.39 -26.40 6.79
C GLN A 48 -21.53 -24.94 7.26
N VAL A 49 -21.79 -24.00 6.35
CA VAL A 49 -22.01 -22.58 6.67
C VAL A 49 -23.51 -22.29 6.72
N ARG A 50 -23.96 -21.71 7.83
CA ARG A 50 -25.33 -21.23 8.02
C ARG A 50 -25.53 -19.87 7.39
N SER A 51 -26.31 -19.82 6.31
CA SER A 51 -26.82 -18.59 5.71
C SER A 51 -28.13 -18.90 4.98
N VAL A 52 -28.69 -17.96 4.23
CA VAL A 52 -29.99 -18.09 3.55
C VAL A 52 -29.92 -17.69 2.08
N VAL A 53 -30.57 -18.48 1.23
CA VAL A 53 -30.80 -18.12 -0.16
C VAL A 53 -32.08 -17.30 -0.21
N ARG A 54 -31.99 -16.06 -0.69
CA ARG A 54 -33.16 -15.23 -0.99
C ARG A 54 -32.99 -14.54 -2.32
N ILE A 55 -33.99 -14.65 -3.18
CA ILE A 55 -34.04 -13.90 -4.42
C ILE A 55 -34.56 -12.49 -4.10
N LYS A 56 -33.81 -11.48 -4.54
CA LYS A 56 -34.20 -10.07 -4.47
C LYS A 56 -34.95 -9.64 -5.73
N GLN A 57 -34.54 -10.13 -6.89
CA GLN A 57 -35.17 -9.84 -8.17
C GLN A 57 -35.01 -11.01 -9.14
N LEU A 58 -36.08 -11.30 -9.86
CA LEU A 58 -36.12 -12.25 -10.95
C LEU A 58 -36.45 -11.52 -12.25
N SER A 59 -35.74 -11.83 -13.32
CA SER A 59 -36.09 -11.34 -14.65
C SER A 59 -35.87 -12.40 -15.72
N ALA A 60 -36.63 -12.30 -16.81
CA ALA A 60 -36.42 -13.11 -18.01
C ALA A 60 -35.81 -12.25 -19.13
N ASN A 61 -34.85 -12.81 -19.85
CA ASN A 61 -34.32 -12.29 -21.10
C ASN A 61 -34.35 -13.40 -22.15
N GLY A 62 -35.38 -13.40 -23.01
CA GLY A 62 -35.66 -14.56 -23.88
C GLY A 62 -35.95 -15.81 -23.03
N GLN A 63 -35.25 -16.91 -23.32
CA GLN A 63 -35.36 -18.17 -22.55
C GLN A 63 -34.43 -18.23 -21.33
N LEU A 64 -33.76 -17.13 -20.95
CA LEU A 64 -32.87 -17.10 -19.79
C LEU A 64 -33.54 -16.44 -18.59
N LEU A 65 -33.61 -17.16 -17.47
CA LEU A 65 -33.99 -16.62 -16.16
C LEU A 65 -32.76 -16.11 -15.42
N ASN A 66 -32.76 -14.81 -15.12
CA ASN A 66 -31.70 -14.13 -14.39
C ASN A 66 -32.15 -13.91 -12.95
N PHE A 67 -31.30 -14.31 -12.00
CA PHE A 67 -31.57 -14.25 -10.57
C PHE A 67 -30.62 -13.24 -9.92
N SER A 68 -31.18 -12.25 -9.24
CA SER A 68 -30.44 -11.39 -8.32
C SER A 68 -30.82 -11.77 -6.90
N PHE A 69 -29.85 -12.25 -6.13
CA PHE A 69 -30.01 -12.67 -4.74
C PHE A 69 -29.63 -11.55 -3.77
N THR A 70 -30.08 -11.67 -2.52
CA THR A 70 -29.59 -10.86 -1.40
C THR A 70 -28.12 -11.15 -1.11
N GLU A 71 -27.47 -10.27 -0.35
CA GLU A 71 -26.07 -10.36 0.05
C GLU A 71 -25.69 -11.68 0.74
N HIS A 72 -26.63 -12.32 1.44
CA HIS A 72 -26.44 -13.59 2.15
C HIS A 72 -25.93 -14.73 1.27
N ILE A 73 -26.23 -14.72 -0.04
CA ILE A 73 -25.65 -15.73 -0.96
C ILE A 73 -24.13 -15.63 -1.06
N GLY A 74 -23.56 -14.48 -0.70
CA GLY A 74 -22.12 -14.23 -0.64
C GLY A 74 -21.42 -14.77 0.61
N ASP A 75 -22.17 -15.23 1.62
CA ASP A 75 -21.59 -15.75 2.87
C ASP A 75 -20.90 -17.12 2.65
N TRP A 76 -21.34 -17.86 1.63
CA TRP A 76 -20.73 -19.13 1.24
C TRP A 76 -19.45 -18.91 0.43
N ARG A 77 -18.43 -19.72 0.72
CA ARG A 77 -17.26 -19.84 -0.15
C ARG A 77 -17.65 -20.53 -1.45
N TRP A 78 -17.62 -19.78 -2.56
CA TRP A 78 -17.90 -20.34 -3.88
C TRP A 78 -16.64 -20.90 -4.53
N THR A 79 -16.75 -22.09 -5.12
CA THR A 79 -15.83 -22.59 -6.15
C THR A 79 -16.53 -22.65 -7.51
N ARG A 80 -15.76 -22.83 -8.59
CA ARG A 80 -16.36 -23.07 -9.93
C ARG A 80 -17.26 -24.31 -9.96
N GLU A 81 -16.95 -25.31 -9.14
CA GLU A 81 -17.78 -26.51 -9.01
C GLU A 81 -19.07 -26.20 -8.27
N ASP A 82 -19.01 -25.43 -7.18
CA ASP A 82 -20.20 -25.06 -6.41
C ASP A 82 -21.17 -24.21 -7.23
N ILE A 83 -20.68 -23.30 -8.08
CA ILE A 83 -21.56 -22.53 -8.99
C ILE A 83 -22.22 -23.45 -10.03
N ARG A 84 -21.48 -24.42 -10.60
CA ARG A 84 -22.06 -25.39 -11.54
C ARG A 84 -23.11 -26.25 -10.86
N TRP A 85 -22.80 -26.74 -9.66
CA TRP A 85 -23.74 -27.49 -8.83
C TRP A 85 -24.98 -26.65 -8.50
N PHE A 86 -24.81 -25.42 -8.03
CA PHE A 86 -25.92 -24.54 -7.66
C PHE A 86 -26.81 -24.21 -8.85
N ARG A 87 -26.23 -23.93 -10.03
CA ARG A 87 -26.98 -23.76 -11.29
C ARG A 87 -27.81 -25.00 -11.62
N LYS A 88 -27.24 -26.20 -11.45
CA LYS A 88 -27.93 -27.48 -11.69
C LYS A 88 -29.09 -27.67 -10.70
N GLU A 89 -28.86 -27.46 -9.42
CA GLU A 89 -29.88 -27.62 -8.39
C GLU A 89 -31.02 -26.60 -8.53
N LEU A 90 -30.70 -25.35 -8.90
CA LEU A 90 -31.68 -24.31 -9.20
C LEU A 90 -32.50 -24.66 -10.44
N LYS A 91 -31.87 -25.15 -11.52
CA LYS A 91 -32.57 -25.60 -12.72
C LYS A 91 -33.52 -26.77 -12.45
N ALA A 92 -33.06 -27.75 -11.66
CA ALA A 92 -33.85 -28.94 -11.32
C ALA A 92 -35.09 -28.62 -10.47
N ARG A 93 -35.09 -27.45 -9.80
CA ARG A 93 -36.16 -27.01 -8.91
C ARG A 93 -36.93 -25.81 -9.45
N LEU A 94 -36.79 -25.47 -10.74
CA LEU A 94 -37.63 -24.41 -11.29
C LEU A 94 -39.12 -24.80 -11.15
N PRO A 95 -39.98 -23.88 -10.66
CA PRO A 95 -41.42 -24.11 -10.65
C PRO A 95 -41.92 -24.46 -12.06
N GLU A 96 -43.01 -25.22 -12.17
CA GLU A 96 -43.48 -25.76 -13.46
C GLU A 96 -43.68 -24.67 -14.52
N LYS A 97 -44.14 -23.48 -14.11
CA LYS A 97 -44.28 -22.26 -14.94
C LYS A 97 -42.98 -21.83 -15.64
N TYR A 98 -41.84 -22.18 -15.09
CA TYR A 98 -40.50 -21.76 -15.51
C TYR A 98 -39.63 -22.91 -16.01
N LYS A 99 -40.16 -24.13 -16.08
CA LYS A 99 -39.41 -25.37 -16.33
C LYS A 99 -38.60 -25.37 -17.63
N ASP A 100 -39.10 -24.71 -18.67
CA ASP A 100 -38.44 -24.63 -19.98
C ASP A 100 -37.34 -23.56 -20.06
N TYR A 101 -37.27 -22.64 -19.09
CA TYR A 101 -36.26 -21.58 -19.08
C TYR A 101 -34.89 -22.10 -18.65
N SER A 102 -33.84 -21.66 -19.33
CA SER A 102 -32.46 -21.91 -18.91
C SER A 102 -32.03 -20.92 -17.83
N ILE A 103 -31.09 -21.33 -16.97
CA ILE A 103 -30.53 -20.44 -15.92
C ILE A 103 -29.53 -19.49 -16.56
N GLY A 104 -29.87 -18.20 -16.56
CA GLY A 104 -29.04 -17.10 -17.05
C GLY A 104 -28.03 -16.61 -16.02
N GLU A 105 -28.00 -15.30 -15.81
CA GLU A 105 -27.11 -14.64 -14.85
C GLU A 105 -27.52 -14.97 -13.40
N LEU A 106 -26.53 -15.22 -12.56
CA LEU A 106 -26.71 -15.31 -11.11
C LEU A 106 -25.95 -14.14 -10.51
N LYS A 107 -26.63 -13.24 -9.80
CA LYS A 107 -26.03 -12.03 -9.23
C LYS A 107 -26.17 -12.01 -7.72
N CYS A 108 -25.10 -11.62 -7.04
CA CYS A 108 -25.12 -11.18 -5.64
C CYS A 108 -24.88 -9.67 -5.63
N ARG A 109 -25.89 -8.90 -5.18
CA ARG A 109 -25.93 -7.45 -5.34
C ARG A 109 -25.87 -7.05 -6.83
N LYS A 110 -24.81 -6.36 -7.25
CA LYS A 110 -24.58 -5.93 -8.65
C LYS A 110 -23.58 -6.83 -9.39
N LEU A 111 -22.98 -7.80 -8.71
CA LEU A 111 -21.89 -8.61 -9.23
C LEU A 111 -22.39 -10.00 -9.61
N ASP A 112 -21.90 -10.53 -10.74
CA ASP A 112 -22.09 -11.93 -11.09
C ASP A 112 -21.50 -12.82 -9.98
N LEU A 113 -22.22 -13.89 -9.61
CA LEU A 113 -21.82 -14.83 -8.56
C LEU A 113 -20.47 -15.49 -8.87
N ASN A 114 -20.10 -15.64 -10.14
CA ASN A 114 -18.77 -16.12 -10.56
C ASN A 114 -17.63 -15.22 -10.06
N ARG A 115 -17.91 -13.95 -9.70
CA ARG A 115 -16.90 -13.06 -9.10
C ARG A 115 -16.62 -13.35 -7.62
N TYR A 116 -17.47 -14.14 -6.96
CA TYR A 116 -17.26 -14.61 -5.58
C TYR A 116 -16.53 -15.95 -5.53
N VAL A 117 -16.17 -16.52 -6.69
CA VAL A 117 -15.37 -17.75 -6.75
C VAL A 117 -14.00 -17.49 -6.15
N THR A 118 -13.70 -18.19 -5.07
CA THR A 118 -12.37 -18.18 -4.46
C THR A 118 -11.39 -18.94 -5.35
N PRO A 119 -10.19 -18.39 -5.62
CA PRO A 119 -9.16 -19.10 -6.37
C PRO A 119 -8.81 -20.44 -5.72
N VAL A 120 -8.67 -21.49 -6.54
CA VAL A 120 -8.18 -22.80 -6.11
C VAL A 120 -6.77 -23.07 -6.67
N ARG A 121 -6.06 -24.06 -6.11
CA ARG A 121 -4.64 -24.39 -6.41
C ARG A 121 -4.29 -24.60 -7.91
N ASN A 122 -5.29 -24.70 -8.80
CA ASN A 122 -5.13 -24.88 -10.26
C ASN A 122 -5.89 -23.83 -11.10
N ASP A 123 -6.37 -22.73 -10.50
CA ASP A 123 -6.84 -21.61 -11.32
C ASP A 123 -5.68 -21.07 -12.15
N ASN A 124 -5.99 -20.52 -13.33
CA ASN A 124 -5.00 -20.01 -14.28
C ASN A 124 -4.17 -18.81 -13.77
N GLY A 125 -4.31 -18.44 -12.50
CA GLY A 125 -3.65 -17.30 -11.86
C GLY A 125 -4.04 -15.94 -12.44
N ARG A 126 -4.96 -15.90 -13.42
CA ARG A 126 -5.37 -14.65 -14.02
C ARG A 126 -6.39 -13.99 -13.09
N PRO A 127 -6.17 -12.72 -12.71
CA PRO A 127 -7.16 -11.98 -11.94
C PRO A 127 -8.47 -11.90 -12.74
N ALA A 128 -9.60 -11.84 -12.03
CA ALA A 128 -10.90 -11.58 -12.68
C ALA A 128 -10.82 -10.26 -13.45
N GLU A 129 -11.41 -10.22 -14.66
CA GLU A 129 -11.47 -8.98 -15.43
C GLU A 129 -12.27 -7.93 -14.64
N THR A 130 -11.68 -6.75 -14.47
CA THR A 130 -12.34 -5.61 -13.83
C THR A 130 -12.07 -4.35 -14.65
N ALA A 131 -13.01 -3.40 -14.63
CA ALA A 131 -12.84 -2.11 -15.31
C ALA A 131 -11.65 -1.28 -14.75
N TYR A 132 -11.17 -1.61 -13.55
CA TYR A 132 -10.06 -0.94 -12.87
C TYR A 132 -8.72 -1.66 -13.07
N ARG A 133 -8.68 -2.70 -13.93
CA ARG A 133 -7.44 -3.44 -14.17
C ARG A 133 -6.43 -2.55 -14.90
N VAL A 134 -5.27 -2.37 -14.28
CA VAL A 134 -4.14 -1.66 -14.88
C VAL A 134 -3.20 -2.63 -15.58
N ARG A 135 -2.47 -2.12 -16.57
CA ARG A 135 -1.38 -2.85 -17.23
C ARG A 135 -0.27 -3.14 -16.23
N ASP A 136 0.26 -4.35 -16.28
CA ASP A 136 1.43 -4.75 -15.50
C ASP A 136 2.69 -4.05 -16.04
N ARG A 137 3.35 -3.22 -15.23
CA ARG A 137 4.51 -2.41 -15.62
C ARG A 137 5.86 -3.01 -15.21
N ARG A 138 5.88 -4.27 -14.74
CA ARG A 138 7.11 -4.93 -14.26
C ARG A 138 8.26 -5.01 -15.28
N SER A 139 7.96 -4.94 -16.58
CA SER A 139 8.98 -4.92 -17.65
C SER A 139 9.54 -3.51 -17.93
N GLU A 140 8.92 -2.47 -17.37
CA GLU A 140 9.23 -1.06 -17.65
C GLU A 140 9.94 -0.38 -16.48
N VAL A 141 9.75 -0.88 -15.26
CA VAL A 141 10.19 -0.21 -14.02
C VAL A 141 11.06 -1.15 -13.21
N LYS A 142 12.29 -0.74 -12.92
CA LYS A 142 13.15 -1.43 -11.96
C LYS A 142 12.64 -1.21 -10.53
N PRO A 143 12.69 -2.22 -9.64
CA PRO A 143 12.29 -2.08 -8.24
C PRO A 143 13.00 -0.92 -7.54
N LEU A 144 12.35 -0.34 -6.52
CA LEU A 144 12.95 0.70 -5.68
C LEU A 144 14.11 0.13 -4.86
N VAL A 145 13.91 -1.05 -4.28
CA VAL A 145 14.89 -1.80 -3.50
C VAL A 145 14.91 -3.24 -4.01
N THR A 146 16.09 -3.84 -4.10
CA THR A 146 16.28 -5.27 -4.38
C THR A 146 17.37 -5.82 -3.49
N ARG A 147 17.05 -6.84 -2.69
CA ARG A 147 18.05 -7.61 -1.95
C ARG A 147 18.83 -8.48 -2.92
N VAL A 148 20.16 -8.36 -2.94
CA VAL A 148 21.00 -9.01 -3.95
C VAL A 148 20.90 -10.54 -3.86
N GLU A 149 20.78 -11.08 -2.65
CA GLU A 149 20.70 -12.51 -2.39
C GLU A 149 19.28 -13.09 -2.54
N SER A 150 18.28 -12.26 -2.89
CA SER A 150 16.90 -12.72 -3.02
C SER A 150 16.61 -13.39 -4.37
N GLU A 151 15.72 -14.39 -4.35
CA GLU A 151 15.24 -15.03 -5.57
C GLU A 151 14.26 -14.13 -6.34
N SER A 152 14.24 -14.27 -7.67
CA SER A 152 13.23 -13.64 -8.53
C SER A 152 12.15 -14.65 -8.91
N TYR A 153 10.89 -14.26 -8.74
CA TYR A 153 9.72 -15.09 -8.96
C TYR A 153 8.90 -14.57 -10.15
N ASP A 154 9.12 -15.11 -11.35
CA ASP A 154 8.44 -14.66 -12.59
C ASP A 154 6.91 -14.76 -12.54
N LYS A 155 6.38 -15.71 -11.75
CA LYS A 155 4.94 -15.89 -11.50
C LYS A 155 4.48 -15.27 -10.18
N GLY A 156 5.40 -14.71 -9.39
CA GLY A 156 5.15 -14.03 -8.13
C GLY A 156 4.95 -12.52 -8.31
N LEU A 157 5.44 -11.77 -7.32
CA LEU A 157 5.33 -10.32 -7.23
C LEU A 157 6.66 -9.58 -7.50
N SER A 158 7.72 -10.29 -7.90
CA SER A 158 8.99 -9.67 -8.31
C SER A 158 8.77 -8.55 -9.33
N GLY A 159 9.38 -7.39 -9.06
CA GLY A 159 9.23 -6.19 -9.90
C GLY A 159 7.98 -5.36 -9.63
N ARG A 160 7.15 -5.71 -8.64
CA ARG A 160 5.95 -4.95 -8.28
C ARG A 160 6.16 -4.09 -7.04
N HIS A 161 5.60 -2.89 -7.06
CA HIS A 161 5.43 -2.05 -5.89
C HIS A 161 3.99 -2.16 -5.40
N ILE A 162 3.81 -2.41 -4.10
CA ILE A 162 2.50 -2.49 -3.45
C ILE A 162 2.47 -1.44 -2.36
N ALA A 163 1.60 -0.45 -2.49
CA ALA A 163 1.25 0.41 -1.37
C ALA A 163 0.16 -0.29 -0.54
N LEU A 164 0.43 -0.52 0.73
CA LEU A 164 -0.46 -1.27 1.63
C LEU A 164 -0.74 -0.44 2.89
N TRP A 165 -2.02 -0.22 3.20
CA TRP A 165 -2.43 0.47 4.42
C TRP A 165 -2.68 -0.55 5.51
N GLN A 166 -1.90 -0.49 6.60
CA GLN A 166 -1.93 -1.50 7.64
C GLN A 166 -2.97 -1.29 8.75
N SER A 167 -3.62 -0.12 8.84
CA SER A 167 -4.80 0.22 9.67
C SER A 167 -4.92 1.75 9.78
N HIS A 168 -5.96 2.26 10.46
CA HIS A 168 -6.06 3.62 11.02
C HIS A 168 -4.99 3.89 12.08
N GLY A 169 -4.85 5.11 12.55
CA GLY A 169 -3.97 5.39 13.69
C GLY A 169 -4.49 6.51 14.58
N ARG A 170 -3.74 6.79 15.65
CA ARG A 170 -4.01 7.93 16.51
C ARG A 170 -3.88 9.22 15.70
N TYR A 171 -4.89 10.07 15.77
CA TYR A 171 -4.95 11.31 15.01
C TYR A 171 -5.35 12.49 15.89
N PHE A 172 -5.17 13.70 15.38
CA PHE A 172 -5.55 14.94 16.04
C PHE A 172 -6.94 15.38 15.57
N GLU A 173 -7.89 15.44 16.50
CA GLU A 173 -9.24 15.92 16.24
C GLU A 173 -9.32 17.44 16.41
N GLU A 174 -9.28 18.13 15.28
CA GLU A 174 -9.25 19.59 15.19
C GLU A 174 -10.41 20.29 15.92
N LYS A 175 -11.59 19.67 16.04
CA LYS A 175 -12.72 20.29 16.75
C LYS A 175 -12.65 20.16 18.26
N LEU A 176 -11.90 19.16 18.74
CA LEU A 176 -11.78 18.84 20.17
C LEU A 176 -10.41 19.23 20.73
N ASP A 177 -9.50 19.72 19.88
CA ASP A 177 -8.14 20.16 20.22
C ASP A 177 -7.38 19.09 21.01
N ARG A 178 -7.47 17.84 20.53
CA ARG A 178 -6.86 16.69 21.21
C ARG A 178 -6.47 15.58 20.27
N TRP A 179 -5.53 14.76 20.73
CA TRP A 179 -5.21 13.48 20.13
C TRP A 179 -6.17 12.40 20.58
N GLU A 180 -6.73 11.64 19.64
CA GLU A 180 -7.62 10.52 19.91
C GLU A 180 -7.48 9.38 18.91
N TRP A 181 -8.11 8.25 19.22
CA TRP A 181 -8.27 7.13 18.29
C TRP A 181 -9.48 7.41 17.39
N GLN A 182 -9.43 6.97 16.13
CA GLN A 182 -10.58 7.07 15.22
C GLN A 182 -11.77 6.24 15.70
N ARG A 183 -11.47 5.18 16.44
CA ARG A 183 -12.46 4.24 16.97
C ARG A 183 -12.42 4.23 18.48
N ALA A 184 -13.60 4.17 19.09
CA ALA A 184 -13.71 4.05 20.53
C ALA A 184 -12.99 2.79 21.01
N THR A 185 -12.29 2.89 22.14
CA THR A 185 -11.70 1.72 22.80
C THR A 185 -12.83 0.87 23.39
N ILE A 186 -12.96 -0.37 22.94
CA ILE A 186 -14.03 -1.29 23.37
C ILE A 186 -13.36 -2.54 23.93
N PHE A 187 -13.76 -2.98 25.13
CA PHE A 187 -13.16 -4.13 25.84
C PHE A 187 -11.62 -4.06 25.88
N GLU A 188 -11.08 -2.89 26.24
CA GLU A 188 -9.63 -2.63 26.31
C GLU A 188 -8.88 -2.82 24.96
N THR A 189 -9.61 -2.98 23.86
CA THR A 189 -9.05 -3.13 22.51
C THR A 189 -9.08 -1.80 21.77
N VAL A 190 -7.96 -1.46 21.13
CA VAL A 190 -7.84 -0.36 20.17
C VAL A 190 -7.92 -0.95 18.77
N GLU A 191 -9.08 -0.84 18.12
CA GLU A 191 -9.32 -1.39 16.77
C GLU A 191 -8.33 -0.83 15.74
N ASP A 192 -7.99 0.46 15.86
CA ASP A 192 -7.02 1.13 14.99
C ASP A 192 -5.64 0.46 14.98
N LEU A 193 -5.27 -0.30 16.01
CA LEU A 193 -4.03 -1.09 16.06
C LEU A 193 -4.22 -2.58 15.75
N TYR A 194 -5.46 -3.06 15.79
CA TYR A 194 -5.77 -4.48 15.65
C TYR A 194 -5.39 -5.00 14.27
N THR A 195 -5.75 -4.30 13.20
CA THR A 195 -5.41 -4.73 11.82
C THR A 195 -3.90 -4.76 11.60
N GLN A 196 -3.19 -3.79 12.15
CA GLN A 196 -1.73 -3.70 12.07
C GLN A 196 -1.04 -4.93 12.69
N SER A 197 -1.61 -5.47 13.77
CA SER A 197 -1.05 -6.61 14.52
C SER A 197 -0.92 -7.90 13.70
N TYR A 198 -1.66 -8.04 12.59
CA TYR A 198 -1.50 -9.16 11.67
C TYR A 198 -1.05 -8.76 10.26
N VAL A 199 -1.23 -7.49 9.86
CA VAL A 199 -0.69 -7.03 8.57
C VAL A 199 0.83 -6.98 8.58
N LEU A 200 1.44 -6.40 9.62
CA LEU A 200 2.90 -6.24 9.68
C LEU A 200 3.66 -7.56 9.87
N PRO A 201 3.30 -8.46 10.80
CA PRO A 201 4.07 -9.69 10.99
C PRO A 201 3.74 -10.81 10.00
N PHE A 202 2.62 -10.72 9.25
CA PHE A 202 2.22 -11.79 8.33
C PHE A 202 2.07 -11.31 6.89
N LEU A 203 1.13 -10.40 6.60
CA LEU A 203 0.81 -10.04 5.21
C LEU A 203 1.97 -9.34 4.50
N VAL A 204 2.62 -8.36 5.16
CA VAL A 204 3.76 -7.63 4.57
C VAL A 204 4.91 -8.59 4.24
N PRO A 205 5.42 -9.42 5.17
CA PRO A 205 6.44 -10.42 4.86
C PRO A 205 6.03 -11.40 3.77
N MET A 206 4.76 -11.81 3.70
CA MET A 206 4.29 -12.70 2.63
C MET A 206 4.38 -12.04 1.24
N LEU A 207 4.07 -10.75 1.14
CA LEU A 207 4.17 -10.00 -0.11
C LEU A 207 5.63 -9.75 -0.51
N GLU A 208 6.47 -9.36 0.45
CA GLU A 208 7.91 -9.14 0.23
C GLU A 208 8.63 -10.45 -0.14
N ASN A 209 8.33 -11.55 0.54
CA ASN A 209 8.85 -12.88 0.21
C ASN A 209 8.36 -13.40 -1.14
N ALA A 210 7.21 -12.91 -1.63
CA ALA A 210 6.76 -13.16 -3.00
C ALA A 210 7.43 -12.25 -4.04
N GLY A 211 8.31 -11.33 -3.62
CA GLY A 211 9.15 -10.47 -4.46
C GLY A 211 8.67 -9.02 -4.60
N ALA A 212 7.59 -8.62 -3.90
CA ALA A 212 7.11 -7.24 -3.97
C ALA A 212 8.00 -6.29 -3.18
N VAL A 213 8.07 -5.03 -3.62
CA VAL A 213 8.45 -3.91 -2.76
C VAL A 213 7.17 -3.40 -2.10
N VAL A 214 7.06 -3.52 -0.77
CA VAL A 214 5.89 -3.06 -0.03
C VAL A 214 6.16 -1.70 0.60
N MET A 215 5.32 -0.72 0.29
CA MET A 215 5.36 0.62 0.85
C MET A 215 4.21 0.77 1.85
N LEU A 216 4.55 1.21 3.06
CA LEU A 216 3.60 1.42 4.13
C LEU A 216 3.49 2.92 4.44
N PRO A 217 2.28 3.46 4.57
CA PRO A 217 2.04 4.85 4.89
C PRO A 217 2.10 5.12 6.40
N ARG A 218 2.45 4.14 7.23
CA ARG A 218 2.74 4.28 8.67
C ARG A 218 4.03 3.54 9.02
N GLU A 219 4.69 3.97 10.09
CA GLU A 219 5.90 3.31 10.62
C GLU A 219 5.62 1.85 10.95
N ARG A 220 6.57 0.97 10.60
CA ARG A 220 6.47 -0.48 10.77
C ARG A 220 7.13 -0.96 12.06
N ASP A 221 8.13 -0.25 12.56
CA ASP A 221 8.92 -0.67 13.71
C ASP A 221 8.23 -0.28 15.03
N PHE A 222 8.05 -1.27 15.89
CA PHE A 222 7.42 -1.11 17.20
C PHE A 222 8.34 -0.49 18.26
N SER A 223 9.64 -0.40 17.97
CA SER A 223 10.64 0.20 18.85
C SER A 223 10.39 1.69 19.06
N ARG A 224 10.56 2.13 20.30
CA ARG A 224 10.54 3.56 20.68
C ARG A 224 11.89 4.24 20.47
N ILE A 225 12.92 3.46 20.17
CA ILE A 225 14.27 3.96 19.89
C ILE A 225 14.30 4.42 18.44
N GLU A 226 14.88 5.60 18.21
CA GLU A 226 15.24 6.11 16.89
C GLU A 226 16.67 6.65 16.97
N ARG A 227 17.51 6.23 16.02
CA ARG A 227 18.83 6.81 15.78
C ARG A 227 18.88 7.36 14.37
N LEU A 228 19.54 8.51 14.23
CA LEU A 228 19.62 9.27 12.98
C LEU A 228 21.09 9.60 12.75
N ALA A 229 21.70 8.95 11.76
CA ALA A 229 23.03 9.28 11.28
C ALA A 229 22.88 10.11 10.00
N ASP A 230 23.51 11.26 9.95
CA ASP A 230 23.34 12.26 8.89
C ASP A 230 24.67 12.97 8.62
N ASN A 231 24.84 13.52 7.41
CA ASN A 231 25.98 14.38 7.07
C ASN A 231 25.84 15.78 7.68
N ASP A 232 24.63 16.22 7.99
CA ASP A 232 24.38 17.47 8.68
C ASP A 232 24.50 17.34 10.22
N PRO A 233 24.89 18.41 10.94
CA PRO A 233 25.00 18.35 12.39
C PRO A 233 23.66 18.06 13.07
N ALA A 234 23.68 17.05 13.97
CA ALA A 234 22.56 16.66 14.81
C ALA A 234 22.13 17.79 15.77
N LEU A 235 20.82 17.93 15.99
CA LEU A 235 20.26 18.93 16.90
C LEU A 235 20.62 18.68 18.37
N ASP A 236 20.64 17.42 18.78
CA ASP A 236 20.88 16.96 20.15
C ASP A 236 22.36 16.74 20.46
N GLY A 237 23.25 16.96 19.48
CA GLY A 237 24.67 16.65 19.60
C GLY A 237 24.96 15.15 19.73
N SER A 238 24.09 14.28 19.19
CA SER A 238 24.31 12.83 19.17
C SER A 238 25.67 12.46 18.58
N CYS A 239 26.19 11.30 18.99
CA CYS A 239 27.44 10.78 18.45
C CYS A 239 27.25 9.97 17.15
N ASP A 240 26.02 9.79 16.67
CA ASP A 240 25.73 9.14 15.40
C ASP A 240 26.47 9.89 14.28
N SER A 241 27.08 9.18 13.33
CA SER A 241 28.04 9.80 12.41
C SER A 241 27.92 9.32 10.99
N TYR A 242 28.17 10.25 10.07
CA TYR A 242 28.41 10.02 8.66
C TYR A 242 29.88 10.24 8.31
N THR A 243 30.43 9.36 7.46
CA THR A 243 31.81 9.48 6.96
C THR A 243 31.90 9.17 5.48
N GLU A 244 32.70 9.95 4.75
CA GLU A 244 32.98 9.79 3.32
C GLU A 244 34.42 9.33 3.08
N LYS A 245 34.62 8.45 2.09
CA LYS A 245 35.91 8.15 1.48
C LYS A 245 35.84 8.51 0.00
N GLY A 246 36.89 9.15 -0.52
CA GLY A 246 37.02 9.51 -1.93
C GLY A 246 36.35 10.85 -2.29
N ASP A 247 36.12 11.06 -3.58
CA ASP A 247 35.64 12.35 -4.11
C ASP A 247 34.11 12.48 -4.01
N TRP A 248 33.67 13.11 -2.91
CA TRP A 248 32.28 13.49 -2.69
C TRP A 248 32.07 15.00 -2.81
N SER A 249 30.88 15.39 -3.22
CA SER A 249 30.49 16.78 -3.43
C SER A 249 29.04 17.01 -3.03
N ASP A 250 28.65 18.27 -2.92
CA ASP A 250 27.29 18.67 -2.61
C ASP A 250 26.28 18.20 -3.68
N ALA A 251 25.15 17.66 -3.21
CA ALA A 251 24.03 17.19 -4.03
C ALA A 251 22.76 18.06 -3.86
N GLY A 252 22.87 19.21 -3.20
CA GLY A 252 21.74 20.06 -2.90
C GLY A 252 21.00 19.61 -1.64
N THR A 253 19.68 19.76 -1.64
CA THR A 253 18.84 19.56 -0.45
C THR A 253 18.72 18.10 -0.02
N GLY A 254 18.79 17.87 1.29
CA GLY A 254 18.68 16.58 1.97
C GLY A 254 17.89 16.65 3.29
N PHE A 255 17.90 15.54 4.00
CA PHE A 255 17.33 15.42 5.35
C PHE A 255 18.13 16.22 6.36
N ARG A 256 17.43 16.77 7.35
CA ARG A 256 18.03 17.13 8.63
C ARG A 256 16.97 17.10 9.73
N ASN A 257 17.30 16.46 10.84
CA ASN A 257 16.49 16.55 12.06
C ASN A 257 16.76 17.88 12.79
N ALA A 258 16.26 18.98 12.23
CA ALA A 258 16.56 20.34 12.70
C ALA A 258 15.68 20.83 13.85
N LYS A 259 14.60 20.11 14.21
CA LYS A 259 13.64 20.51 15.24
C LYS A 259 13.31 19.33 16.15
N SER A 260 13.02 19.60 17.43
CA SER A 260 12.48 18.60 18.34
C SER A 260 11.04 18.22 17.98
N GLU A 261 10.29 19.18 17.42
CA GLU A 261 8.89 19.03 17.03
C GLU A 261 8.65 19.73 15.68
N TYR A 262 7.81 19.11 14.86
CA TYR A 262 7.48 19.56 13.51
C TYR A 262 6.00 19.97 13.46
N THR A 263 5.68 21.04 12.76
CA THR A 263 4.31 21.58 12.70
C THR A 263 3.89 21.89 11.28
N GLY A 264 2.57 22.04 11.06
CA GLY A 264 2.02 22.44 9.76
C GLY A 264 2.51 21.58 8.60
N ILE A 265 3.25 22.18 7.68
CA ILE A 265 3.81 21.54 6.47
C ILE A 265 5.34 21.42 6.53
N ASP A 266 5.93 21.50 7.72
CA ASP A 266 7.37 21.27 7.88
C ASP A 266 7.78 19.92 7.25
N ASN A 267 8.85 19.94 6.46
CA ASN A 267 9.42 18.75 5.84
C ASN A 267 10.93 18.68 6.16
N PRO A 268 11.38 17.69 6.96
CA PRO A 268 12.80 17.58 7.34
C PRO A 268 13.73 17.32 6.15
N PHE A 269 13.23 16.75 5.05
CA PHE A 269 13.97 16.56 3.78
C PHE A 269 14.16 17.85 2.97
N ARG A 270 13.81 19.00 3.55
CA ARG A 270 14.10 20.33 3.01
C ARG A 270 14.97 21.18 3.93
N MET A 271 15.50 20.59 5.00
CA MET A 271 16.19 21.32 6.08
C MET A 271 17.69 21.02 6.15
N GLY A 272 18.17 20.07 5.35
CA GLY A 272 19.58 19.68 5.27
C GLY A 272 20.12 19.68 3.85
N SER A 273 21.19 18.92 3.69
CA SER A 273 22.01 18.80 2.51
C SER A 273 22.30 17.34 2.22
N ALA A 274 22.38 16.99 0.94
CA ALA A 274 22.75 15.66 0.49
C ALA A 274 24.13 15.68 -0.18
N ARG A 275 24.72 14.50 -0.34
CA ARG A 275 26.06 14.29 -0.89
C ARG A 275 25.97 13.43 -2.15
N LYS A 276 26.91 13.61 -3.09
CA LYS A 276 27.01 12.79 -4.30
C LYS A 276 28.44 12.49 -4.70
N ALA A 277 28.61 11.34 -5.34
CA ALA A 277 29.83 10.90 -5.99
C ALA A 277 29.53 10.30 -7.37
N ALA A 278 30.54 10.24 -8.23
CA ALA A 278 30.42 9.58 -9.53
C ALA A 278 30.44 8.05 -9.36
N GLN A 279 29.54 7.34 -10.05
CA GLN A 279 29.56 5.87 -10.06
C GLN A 279 30.61 5.37 -11.06
N LYS A 280 31.68 4.71 -10.59
CA LYS A 280 32.81 4.31 -11.44
C LYS A 280 33.24 2.88 -11.13
N ALA A 281 33.58 2.11 -12.18
CA ALA A 281 34.07 0.74 -12.00
C ALA A 281 35.42 0.78 -11.27
N GLY A 282 35.59 -0.09 -10.26
CA GLY A 282 36.78 -0.10 -9.42
C GLY A 282 36.94 1.12 -8.51
N SER A 283 35.91 1.96 -8.34
CA SER A 283 35.93 3.05 -7.37
C SER A 283 36.06 2.51 -5.96
N GLU A 284 36.93 3.12 -5.16
CA GLU A 284 36.98 2.93 -3.71
C GLU A 284 36.23 4.01 -2.93
N ALA A 285 35.52 4.91 -3.62
CA ALA A 285 34.72 5.93 -2.96
C ALA A 285 33.49 5.29 -2.30
N SER A 286 33.22 5.68 -1.06
CA SER A 286 32.11 5.16 -0.27
C SER A 286 31.63 6.17 0.76
N ALA A 287 30.42 5.95 1.27
CA ALA A 287 29.87 6.63 2.43
C ALA A 287 29.47 5.59 3.49
N SER A 288 29.54 5.93 4.77
CA SER A 288 29.18 5.02 5.85
C SER A 288 28.50 5.75 7.01
N TRP A 289 27.54 5.08 7.62
CA TRP A 289 26.74 5.61 8.73
C TRP A 289 26.88 4.70 9.93
N SER A 290 27.23 5.30 11.07
CA SER A 290 27.35 4.60 12.36
C SER A 290 26.38 5.19 13.37
N VAL A 291 25.74 4.31 14.14
CA VAL A 291 24.80 4.68 15.20
C VAL A 291 25.23 4.06 16.52
N ASP A 292 24.88 4.70 17.63
CA ASP A 292 25.11 4.19 18.99
C ASP A 292 23.81 3.65 19.60
N MET A 293 23.56 2.35 19.44
CA MET A 293 22.31 1.74 19.88
C MET A 293 22.30 1.56 21.40
N PRO A 294 21.24 2.00 22.11
CA PRO A 294 21.20 1.91 23.57
C PRO A 294 20.99 0.48 24.10
N GLU A 295 20.52 -0.43 23.25
CA GLU A 295 20.35 -1.85 23.57
C GLU A 295 20.42 -2.68 22.29
N ARG A 296 20.71 -3.98 22.44
CA ARG A 296 20.62 -4.96 21.34
C ARG A 296 19.16 -5.20 20.99
N GLY A 297 18.84 -5.26 19.70
CA GLY A 297 17.48 -5.54 19.25
C GLY A 297 17.35 -5.66 17.74
N SER A 298 16.15 -6.03 17.29
CA SER A 298 15.78 -5.97 15.87
C SER A 298 15.17 -4.60 15.58
N TYR A 299 15.75 -3.88 14.64
CA TYR A 299 15.32 -2.53 14.26
C TYR A 299 15.14 -2.41 12.76
N ALA A 300 14.14 -1.63 12.34
CA ALA A 300 13.98 -1.24 10.96
C ALA A 300 15.11 -0.29 10.56
N VAL A 301 15.71 -0.54 9.40
CA VAL A 301 16.77 0.29 8.82
C VAL A 301 16.25 0.98 7.57
N TYR A 302 16.35 2.30 7.57
CA TYR A 302 15.95 3.19 6.49
C TYR A 302 17.16 4.00 6.01
N ILE A 303 17.21 4.24 4.71
CA ILE A 303 18.17 5.15 4.07
C ILE A 303 17.41 6.32 3.45
N SER A 304 18.09 7.43 3.23
CA SER A 304 17.64 8.50 2.35
C SER A 304 18.74 8.89 1.37
N TYR A 305 18.30 9.55 0.30
CA TYR A 305 19.14 10.10 -0.75
C TYR A 305 18.33 11.13 -1.54
N THR A 306 18.99 11.91 -2.38
CA THR A 306 18.32 12.85 -3.28
C THR A 306 18.35 12.32 -4.73
N THR A 307 17.24 12.42 -5.44
CA THR A 307 17.17 12.03 -6.86
C THR A 307 17.65 13.18 -7.74
N LEU A 308 18.78 12.95 -8.41
CA LEU A 308 19.39 13.82 -9.43
C LEU A 308 19.09 13.31 -10.85
N GLU A 309 19.25 14.18 -11.85
CA GLU A 309 19.05 13.87 -13.27
C GLU A 309 19.84 12.64 -13.74
N ASN A 310 21.07 12.46 -13.24
CA ASN A 310 21.95 11.35 -13.59
C ASN A 310 22.04 10.25 -12.52
N SER A 311 21.06 10.14 -11.63
CA SER A 311 21.05 9.13 -10.56
C SER A 311 21.13 7.72 -11.10
N THR A 312 21.85 6.87 -10.37
CA THR A 312 21.88 5.44 -10.65
C THR A 312 20.58 4.74 -10.29
N ASP A 313 20.26 3.72 -11.07
CA ASP A 313 19.18 2.77 -10.80
C ASP A 313 19.68 1.52 -10.06
N CYS A 314 20.95 1.54 -9.63
CA CYS A 314 21.65 0.41 -9.03
C CYS A 314 22.75 0.91 -8.07
N ALA A 315 22.36 1.70 -7.07
CA ALA A 315 23.24 2.07 -5.96
C ALA A 315 23.46 0.85 -5.04
N SER A 316 24.69 0.64 -4.60
CA SER A 316 25.09 -0.54 -3.82
C SER A 316 25.16 -0.20 -2.34
N TYR A 317 24.22 -0.73 -1.56
CA TYR A 317 24.19 -0.57 -0.11
C TYR A 317 24.49 -1.90 0.58
N THR A 318 25.23 -1.85 1.67
CA THR A 318 25.46 -2.97 2.58
C THR A 318 24.90 -2.60 3.94
N VAL A 319 24.02 -3.45 4.48
CA VAL A 319 23.57 -3.36 5.86
C VAL A 319 24.43 -4.31 6.70
N HIS A 320 25.13 -3.77 7.69
CA HIS A 320 25.93 -4.52 8.64
C HIS A 320 25.11 -4.81 9.89
N HIS A 321 24.97 -6.09 10.26
CA HIS A 321 24.17 -6.50 11.40
C HIS A 321 24.77 -7.75 12.08
N LEU A 322 24.22 -8.18 13.22
CA LEU A 322 24.75 -9.32 13.99
C LEU A 322 24.72 -10.67 13.24
N GLY A 323 23.94 -10.74 12.16
CA GLY A 323 23.85 -11.91 11.28
C GLY A 323 24.84 -11.90 10.12
N GLY A 324 25.69 -10.88 10.00
CA GLY A 324 26.58 -10.65 8.87
C GLY A 324 26.13 -9.47 8.02
N ASP A 325 26.49 -9.50 6.74
CA ASP A 325 26.20 -8.42 5.79
C ASP A 325 25.03 -8.82 4.88
N THR A 326 24.12 -7.88 4.65
CA THR A 326 23.07 -8.00 3.63
C THR A 326 23.22 -6.90 2.58
N HIS A 327 23.21 -7.28 1.29
CA HIS A 327 23.48 -6.35 0.20
C HIS A 327 22.21 -5.96 -0.55
N PHE A 328 22.12 -4.69 -0.92
CA PHE A 328 20.98 -4.10 -1.59
C PHE A 328 21.39 -3.33 -2.84
N ARG A 329 20.55 -3.43 -3.88
CA ARG A 329 20.52 -2.53 -5.02
C ARG A 329 19.34 -1.58 -4.87
N VAL A 330 19.61 -0.28 -4.90
CA VAL A 330 18.59 0.76 -4.74
C VAL A 330 18.51 1.60 -6.01
N ASN A 331 17.28 1.81 -6.49
CA ASN A 331 17.02 2.66 -7.65
C ASN A 331 16.83 4.12 -7.22
N GLN A 332 17.90 4.90 -7.27
CA GLN A 332 17.89 6.30 -6.85
C GLN A 332 17.19 7.25 -7.83
N GLN A 333 16.66 6.75 -8.95
CA GLN A 333 15.81 7.52 -9.88
C GLN A 333 14.38 7.72 -9.37
N MET A 334 14.06 7.12 -8.22
CA MET A 334 12.77 7.22 -7.54
C MET A 334 13.00 7.23 -6.03
N GLY A 335 12.01 7.67 -5.25
CA GLY A 335 12.10 7.66 -3.79
C GLY A 335 13.16 8.58 -3.17
N GLY A 336 13.69 9.54 -3.92
CA GLY A 336 14.56 10.57 -3.36
C GLY A 336 13.79 11.55 -2.48
N GLY A 337 14.43 12.05 -1.42
CA GLY A 337 13.83 12.96 -0.44
C GLY A 337 12.81 12.30 0.49
N MET A 338 12.90 10.98 0.69
CA MET A 338 12.07 10.23 1.62
C MET A 338 12.84 9.10 2.30
N TRP A 339 12.27 8.55 3.38
CA TRP A 339 12.79 7.31 3.98
C TRP A 339 12.49 6.10 3.08
N VAL A 340 13.54 5.41 2.66
CA VAL A 340 13.47 4.15 1.92
C VAL A 340 13.93 3.02 2.83
N TYR A 341 13.06 2.04 3.03
CA TYR A 341 13.34 0.92 3.92
C TYR A 341 14.12 -0.20 3.25
N LEU A 342 15.05 -0.79 4.00
CA LEU A 342 15.84 -1.92 3.56
C LEU A 342 15.47 -3.24 4.25
N GLY A 343 15.03 -3.20 5.50
CA GLY A 343 14.76 -4.41 6.27
C GLY A 343 14.75 -4.17 7.77
N ASP A 344 14.36 -5.20 8.51
CA ASP A 344 14.55 -5.30 9.95
C ASP A 344 15.81 -6.14 10.21
N PHE A 345 16.71 -5.61 11.03
CA PHE A 345 18.01 -6.23 11.30
C PHE A 345 18.34 -6.23 12.78
N GLU A 346 18.97 -7.31 13.23
CA GLU A 346 19.44 -7.42 14.61
C GLU A 346 20.77 -6.68 14.79
N LEU A 347 20.78 -5.61 15.59
CA LEU A 347 21.93 -4.74 15.82
C LEU A 347 22.48 -4.92 17.25
N PRO A 348 23.81 -4.79 17.46
CA PRO A 348 24.40 -4.81 18.79
C PRO A 348 24.05 -3.54 19.57
N GLU A 349 24.12 -3.63 20.90
CA GLU A 349 24.25 -2.45 21.76
C GLU A 349 25.60 -1.76 21.51
N GLY A 350 25.62 -0.44 21.65
CA GLY A 350 26.79 0.41 21.46
C GLY A 350 26.98 0.87 20.02
N ARG A 351 28.10 1.53 19.79
CA ARG A 351 28.46 2.10 18.49
C ARG A 351 28.80 1.02 17.47
N SER A 352 28.11 1.04 16.33
CA SER A 352 28.44 0.22 15.17
C SER A 352 28.15 0.94 13.86
N THR A 353 28.90 0.61 12.80
CA THR A 353 28.55 1.00 11.42
C THR A 353 27.41 0.12 10.96
N VAL A 354 26.30 0.73 10.55
CA VAL A 354 25.08 0.00 10.15
C VAL A 354 24.90 -0.02 8.64
N ILE A 355 25.31 1.04 7.94
CA ILE A 355 25.22 1.12 6.48
C ILE A 355 26.55 1.53 5.88
N THR A 356 26.91 0.89 4.77
CA THR A 356 27.92 1.38 3.81
C THR A 356 27.29 1.50 2.42
N LEU A 357 27.61 2.57 1.71
CA LEU A 357 27.22 2.83 0.32
C LEU A 357 28.47 2.89 -0.55
N ASP A 358 28.58 1.97 -1.50
CA ASP A 358 29.72 1.90 -2.43
C ASP A 358 29.41 2.62 -3.75
N CYS A 359 30.34 3.48 -4.19
CA CYS A 359 30.26 4.16 -5.48
C CYS A 359 30.81 3.32 -6.65
N GLY A 360 31.13 2.05 -6.38
CA GLY A 360 31.47 1.06 -7.39
C GLY A 360 30.30 0.76 -8.34
N VAL A 361 30.58 -0.01 -9.38
CA VAL A 361 29.56 -0.48 -10.34
C VAL A 361 29.30 -1.94 -10.06
N PRO A 362 28.13 -2.30 -9.51
CA PRO A 362 27.78 -3.70 -9.26
C PRO A 362 27.68 -4.49 -10.56
N GLU A 363 27.88 -5.80 -10.47
CA GLU A 363 27.73 -6.71 -11.60
C GLU A 363 26.33 -6.61 -12.23
N GLY A 364 26.26 -6.52 -13.55
CA GLY A 364 25.00 -6.40 -14.30
C GLY A 364 24.41 -4.99 -14.30
N CYS A 365 25.11 -3.97 -13.79
CA CYS A 365 24.67 -2.58 -13.80
C CYS A 365 25.49 -1.71 -14.77
N SER A 366 24.82 -0.72 -15.38
CA SER A 366 25.46 0.27 -16.27
C SER A 366 25.58 1.62 -15.55
N SER A 367 26.75 2.25 -15.66
CA SER A 367 27.15 3.40 -14.85
C SER A 367 27.72 4.58 -15.63
N LYS A 368 27.73 4.53 -16.97
CA LYS A 368 28.33 5.61 -17.77
C LYS A 368 27.62 6.94 -17.50
N GLY A 369 28.34 7.88 -16.88
CA GLY A 369 27.83 9.21 -16.54
C GLY A 369 26.86 9.24 -15.35
N LYS A 370 26.69 8.13 -14.63
CA LYS A 370 25.77 8.05 -13.49
C LYS A 370 26.42 8.51 -12.19
N SER A 371 25.60 8.98 -11.27
CA SER A 371 25.99 9.36 -9.91
C SER A 371 25.29 8.50 -8.86
N VAL A 372 25.92 8.41 -7.69
CA VAL A 372 25.33 7.90 -6.46
C VAL A 372 25.13 9.08 -5.52
N SER A 373 23.98 9.17 -4.87
CA SER A 373 23.71 10.16 -3.82
C SER A 373 23.56 9.50 -2.45
N ALA A 374 23.86 10.26 -1.41
CA ALA A 374 23.84 9.87 0.00
C ALA A 374 23.27 11.02 0.82
N ASP A 375 22.61 10.70 1.93
CA ASP A 375 22.00 11.70 2.83
C ASP A 375 22.04 11.11 4.25
N ALA A 376 20.93 10.58 4.75
CA ALA A 376 20.81 10.10 6.12
C ALA A 376 20.44 8.61 6.21
N VAL A 377 20.63 8.06 7.41
CA VAL A 377 20.19 6.73 7.82
C VAL A 377 19.38 6.85 9.09
N LYS A 378 18.21 6.20 9.11
CA LYS A 378 17.34 6.08 10.28
C LYS A 378 17.27 4.62 10.72
N VAL A 379 17.48 4.38 12.02
CA VAL A 379 17.37 3.06 12.65
C VAL A 379 16.31 3.12 13.75
N GLY A 380 15.36 2.20 13.75
CA GLY A 380 14.29 2.14 14.75
C GLY A 380 13.04 2.94 14.37
N GLY A 381 11.95 2.80 15.13
CA GLY A 381 10.65 3.45 14.86
C GLY A 381 10.46 4.82 15.50
N GLY A 382 10.94 4.99 16.73
CA GLY A 382 10.90 6.26 17.46
C GLY A 382 9.54 6.67 18.00
N MET A 383 9.51 7.90 18.50
CA MET A 383 8.32 8.56 19.02
C MET A 383 7.75 9.54 17.97
N GLY A 384 6.45 9.76 18.03
CA GLY A 384 5.79 10.79 17.22
C GLY A 384 6.30 12.18 17.54
N ASN A 385 6.72 12.93 16.52
CA ASN A 385 7.30 14.27 16.65
C ASN A 385 6.57 15.33 15.81
N ILE A 386 5.39 15.01 15.25
CA ILE A 386 4.52 15.98 14.61
C ILE A 386 3.59 16.57 15.66
N ALA A 387 3.71 17.86 15.93
CA ALA A 387 2.90 18.59 16.90
C ALA A 387 1.68 19.23 16.23
N ARG A 388 0.54 19.17 16.92
CA ARG A 388 -0.76 19.67 16.43
C ARG A 388 -1.46 20.52 17.50
N SER A 389 -2.23 21.49 17.04
CA SER A 389 -3.12 22.36 17.81
C SER A 389 -4.26 22.80 16.89
N SER A 390 -5.46 22.96 17.44
CA SER A 390 -6.58 23.47 16.67
C SER A 390 -6.33 24.89 16.15
N SER A 391 -6.66 25.12 14.90
CA SER A 391 -6.54 26.40 14.23
C SER A 391 -7.31 27.48 14.98
N GLY A 392 -6.59 28.53 15.40
CA GLY A 392 -7.16 29.66 16.15
C GLY A 392 -7.47 29.37 17.62
N SER A 393 -7.11 28.20 18.17
CA SER A 393 -7.27 27.91 19.61
C SER A 393 -6.38 28.77 20.51
N GLY A 394 -5.24 29.21 20.00
CA GLY A 394 -4.19 29.87 20.79
C GLY A 394 -3.40 28.92 21.68
N ASN A 395 -3.71 27.61 21.68
CA ASN A 395 -2.99 26.60 22.42
C ASN A 395 -1.67 26.26 21.73
N ALA A 396 -0.66 25.89 22.52
CA ALA A 396 0.61 25.43 21.98
C ALA A 396 0.43 24.08 21.28
N PRO A 397 1.03 23.86 20.10
CA PRO A 397 1.04 22.55 19.47
C PRO A 397 1.65 21.49 20.38
N VAL A 398 1.07 20.29 20.40
CA VAL A 398 1.57 19.15 21.17
C VAL A 398 1.67 17.90 20.29
N CYS A 399 2.71 17.10 20.48
CA CYS A 399 2.82 15.78 19.88
C CYS A 399 1.83 14.80 20.52
N SER A 400 1.61 13.66 19.87
CA SER A 400 0.68 12.62 20.35
C SER A 400 1.10 11.99 21.67
N GLY A 401 2.39 12.06 22.02
CA GLY A 401 3.00 11.39 23.15
C GLY A 401 3.17 9.88 22.96
N MET A 402 2.95 9.36 21.75
CA MET A 402 2.90 7.93 21.46
C MET A 402 4.04 7.50 20.52
N PRO A 403 4.40 6.20 20.52
CA PRO A 403 5.32 5.66 19.52
C PRO A 403 4.80 5.87 18.11
N ARG A 404 5.70 6.16 17.17
CA ARG A 404 5.34 6.59 15.80
C ARG A 404 4.49 5.57 15.05
N PHE A 405 4.72 4.27 15.28
CA PHE A 405 3.93 3.20 14.68
C PHE A 405 2.43 3.25 15.03
N THR A 406 2.06 3.93 16.12
CA THR A 406 0.66 4.03 16.57
C THR A 406 -0.09 5.20 15.93
N GLU A 407 0.63 6.15 15.35
CA GLU A 407 0.05 7.37 14.77
C GLU A 407 -0.56 7.09 13.40
N GLY A 408 -1.49 7.94 12.99
CA GLY A 408 -2.05 7.93 11.65
C GLY A 408 -1.00 8.14 10.55
N ALA A 409 -1.34 7.70 9.34
CA ALA A 409 -0.49 7.75 8.15
C ALA A 409 0.02 9.15 7.85
N ARG A 410 -0.83 10.16 8.02
CA ARG A 410 -0.50 11.57 7.82
C ARG A 410 0.86 11.95 8.43
N TYR A 411 1.06 11.60 9.69
CA TYR A 411 2.22 12.04 10.48
C TYR A 411 3.50 11.31 10.05
N TRP A 412 3.39 10.00 9.77
CA TRP A 412 4.50 9.24 9.22
C TRP A 412 4.91 9.73 7.83
N LEU A 413 3.93 10.00 6.95
CA LEU A 413 4.19 10.47 5.60
C LEU A 413 4.88 11.85 5.61
N GLN A 414 4.46 12.75 6.51
CA GLN A 414 5.15 14.03 6.73
C GLN A 414 6.59 13.82 7.23
N TRP A 415 6.79 13.02 8.27
CA TRP A 415 8.11 12.72 8.80
C TRP A 415 9.01 12.02 7.77
N SER A 416 8.42 11.23 6.88
CA SER A 416 9.11 10.47 5.84
C SER A 416 9.30 11.24 4.55
N GLY A 417 9.01 12.54 4.51
CA GLY A 417 9.36 13.40 3.38
C GLY A 417 8.43 13.32 2.16
N PHE A 418 7.29 12.63 2.27
CA PHE A 418 6.33 12.56 1.16
C PHE A 418 5.82 13.96 0.79
N ASP A 419 5.55 14.16 -0.50
CA ASP A 419 4.95 15.40 -1.01
C ASP A 419 3.64 15.69 -0.27
N GLU A 420 3.44 16.97 0.09
CA GLU A 420 2.25 17.42 0.83
C GLU A 420 0.93 17.02 0.14
N LYS A 421 0.93 16.87 -1.18
CA LYS A 421 -0.24 16.45 -1.96
C LYS A 421 -0.66 15.01 -1.68
N VAL A 422 0.17 14.20 -1.03
CA VAL A 422 -0.14 12.81 -0.68
C VAL A 422 -0.82 12.72 0.68
N TRP A 423 -0.40 13.54 1.64
CA TRP A 423 -0.83 13.41 3.05
C TRP A 423 -1.59 14.62 3.61
N ASN A 424 -1.61 15.76 2.91
CA ASN A 424 -2.27 17.00 3.31
C ASN A 424 -3.43 17.40 2.38
N LEU A 425 -4.28 16.43 2.03
CA LEU A 425 -5.37 16.58 1.06
C LEU A 425 -6.43 17.59 1.50
N ASN A 426 -6.66 17.72 2.81
CA ASN A 426 -7.62 18.63 3.39
C ASN A 426 -6.98 19.93 3.92
N GLU A 427 -5.76 20.27 3.48
CA GLU A 427 -5.08 21.54 3.80
C GLU A 427 -5.05 21.85 5.31
N GLN A 428 -4.65 20.87 6.12
CA GLN A 428 -4.56 20.96 7.58
C GLN A 428 -5.90 21.09 8.32
N LYS A 429 -7.05 20.97 7.63
CA LYS A 429 -8.39 21.13 8.23
C LYS A 429 -8.99 19.85 8.79
N SER A 430 -8.46 18.68 8.41
CA SER A 430 -9.00 17.39 8.86
C SER A 430 -7.97 16.27 8.78
N ASP A 431 -7.27 16.03 9.89
CA ASP A 431 -6.31 14.93 9.98
C ASP A 431 -7.00 13.56 9.85
N TYR A 432 -8.23 13.42 10.35
CA TYR A 432 -9.05 12.20 10.20
C TYR A 432 -9.20 11.78 8.73
N ARG A 433 -9.52 12.75 7.85
CA ARG A 433 -9.73 12.49 6.41
C ARG A 433 -8.42 12.30 5.66
N ASP A 434 -7.32 12.80 6.21
CA ASP A 434 -5.99 12.70 5.63
C ASP A 434 -5.26 11.40 6.04
N ASP A 435 -5.83 10.59 6.95
CA ASP A 435 -5.26 9.30 7.41
C ASP A 435 -5.38 8.17 6.37
N PHE A 436 -6.42 8.18 5.54
CA PHE A 436 -6.66 7.23 4.45
C PHE A 436 -7.06 8.02 3.20
N MET A 437 -6.13 8.14 2.24
CA MET A 437 -6.30 8.87 0.97
C MET A 437 -7.66 8.67 0.29
#